data_AF-A0A535M8P2-F1
#
_entry.id   AF-A0A535M8P2-F1
#
_cell.length_a   1.000
_cell.length_b   1.000
_cell.length_c   1.000
_cell.angle_alpha   90.00
_cell.angle_beta   90.00
_cell.angle_gamma   90.00
#
_symmetry.space_group_name_H-M   'P 1'
#
loop_
_entity.id
_entity.type
_entity.pdbx_description
1 polymer ?
#
loop_
_entity_poly.entity_id
_entity_poly.type
_entity_poly.pdbx_seq_one_letter_code
_entity_poly.pdbx_strand_id
1 'polypeptide(L)'
;MANTRSAKKRVRSSLRKRTHNRAMRSSVKTLVQRGRKLTGEQALPTNDEVRRAISALDKAAEKGVLHANNASRRKSRLMRLLAKTAPKPEAKAAPKKEAPKGRGRGKDKA
;
A
#
# COMPACT_ATOMS: atom_id res chain seq x y z
N MET A 1 -30.60 19.18 6.48
CA MET A 1 -30.49 19.94 5.21
C MET A 1 -29.31 20.89 5.27
N ALA A 2 -28.68 21.20 4.13
CA ALA A 2 -27.60 22.19 4.07
C ALA A 2 -28.18 23.59 3.88
N ASN A 3 -28.33 24.33 4.97
CA ASN A 3 -29.12 25.57 4.98
C ASN A 3 -28.31 26.79 4.50
N THR A 4 -26.99 26.78 4.66
CA THR A 4 -26.10 27.86 4.21
C THR A 4 -25.51 27.60 2.81
N ARG A 5 -25.18 28.68 2.08
CA ARG A 5 -24.55 28.59 0.74
C ARG A 5 -23.24 27.78 0.78
N SER A 6 -22.44 27.97 1.83
CA SER A 6 -21.20 27.22 2.06
C SER A 6 -21.46 25.73 2.29
N ALA A 7 -22.47 25.38 3.08
CA ALA A 7 -22.86 23.98 3.29
C ALA A 7 -23.32 23.31 1.99
N LYS A 8 -24.16 23.97 1.18
CA LYS A 8 -24.58 23.45 -0.14
C LYS A 8 -23.39 23.20 -1.07
N LYS A 9 -22.38 24.08 -1.06
CA LYS A 9 -21.11 23.88 -1.79
C LYS A 9 -20.32 22.68 -1.27
N ARG A 10 -20.23 22.51 0.05
CA ARG A 10 -19.53 21.36 0.67
C ARG A 10 -20.19 20.03 0.31
N VAL A 11 -21.52 19.95 0.31
CA VAL A 11 -22.25 18.74 -0.12
C VAL A 11 -21.92 18.38 -1.58
N ARG A 12 -21.95 19.35 -2.50
CA ARG A 12 -21.58 19.09 -3.90
C ARG A 12 -20.14 18.59 -4.04
N SER A 13 -19.20 19.19 -3.30
CA SER A 13 -17.80 18.76 -3.30
C SER A 13 -17.62 17.36 -2.71
N SER A 14 -18.31 17.04 -1.60
CA SER A 14 -18.18 15.76 -0.92
C SER A 14 -18.74 14.61 -1.77
N LEU A 15 -19.85 14.82 -2.47
CA LEU A 15 -20.42 13.84 -3.40
C LEU A 15 -19.44 13.49 -4.52
N ARG A 16 -18.81 14.49 -5.15
CA ARG A 16 -17.79 14.28 -6.19
C ARG A 16 -16.57 13.52 -5.67
N LYS A 17 -16.09 13.87 -4.47
CA LYS A 17 -14.97 13.14 -3.83
C LYS A 17 -15.37 11.71 -3.47
N ARG A 18 -16.62 11.50 -3.01
CA ARG A 18 -17.13 10.18 -2.61
C ARG A 18 -17.17 9.22 -3.79
N THR A 19 -17.67 9.64 -4.96
CA THR A 19 -17.75 8.78 -6.16
C THR A 19 -16.35 8.36 -6.63
N HIS A 20 -15.43 9.32 -6.75
CA HIS A 20 -14.04 9.06 -7.12
C HIS A 20 -13.33 8.12 -6.13
N ASN A 21 -13.43 8.43 -4.83
CA ASN A 21 -12.78 7.63 -3.79
C ASN A 21 -13.39 6.24 -3.69
N ARG A 22 -14.69 6.08 -3.96
CA ARG A 22 -15.34 4.76 -4.00
C ARG A 22 -14.73 3.89 -5.10
N ALA A 23 -14.62 4.40 -6.32
CA ALA A 23 -14.06 3.67 -7.46
C ALA A 23 -12.61 3.23 -7.21
N MET A 24 -11.79 4.13 -6.66
CA MET A 24 -10.40 3.82 -6.34
C MET A 24 -10.26 2.83 -5.17
N ARG A 25 -11.10 2.96 -4.14
CA ARG A 25 -11.10 1.99 -3.04
C ARG A 25 -11.54 0.60 -3.50
N SER A 26 -12.52 0.50 -4.40
CA SER A 26 -12.94 -0.78 -4.96
C SER A 26 -11.84 -1.41 -5.81
N SER A 27 -11.17 -0.64 -6.67
CA SER A 27 -10.09 -1.19 -7.51
C SER A 27 -8.92 -1.70 -6.66
N VAL A 28 -8.49 -0.91 -5.66
CA VAL A 28 -7.45 -1.33 -4.71
C VAL A 28 -7.87 -2.57 -3.92
N LYS A 29 -9.14 -2.63 -3.46
CA LYS A 29 -9.66 -3.81 -2.76
C LYS A 29 -9.58 -5.06 -3.65
N THR A 30 -9.99 -4.95 -4.91
CA THR A 30 -9.93 -6.06 -5.87
C THR A 30 -8.50 -6.52 -6.12
N LEU A 31 -7.55 -5.61 -6.33
CA LEU A 31 -6.14 -5.94 -6.54
C LEU A 31 -5.50 -6.60 -5.30
N VAL A 32 -5.80 -6.06 -4.11
CA VAL A 32 -5.35 -6.68 -2.86
C VAL A 32 -5.98 -8.06 -2.66
N GLN A 33 -7.23 -8.25 -3.07
CA GLN A 33 -7.89 -9.55 -3.01
C GLN A 33 -7.27 -10.55 -4.00
N ARG A 34 -6.92 -10.11 -5.22
CA ARG A 34 -6.18 -10.95 -6.19
C ARG A 34 -4.83 -11.40 -5.60
N GLY A 35 -4.01 -10.47 -5.12
CA GLY A 35 -2.75 -10.81 -4.45
C GLY A 35 -2.89 -11.58 -3.12
N ARG A 36 -4.10 -11.71 -2.57
CA ARG A 36 -4.39 -12.58 -1.41
C ARG A 36 -4.97 -13.92 -1.79
N LYS A 37 -5.57 -14.06 -2.98
CA LYS A 37 -6.22 -15.28 -3.41
C LYS A 37 -5.14 -16.33 -3.64
N LEU A 38 -4.94 -17.14 -2.62
CA LEU A 38 -4.45 -18.51 -2.75
C LEU A 38 -5.67 -19.32 -3.18
N THR A 39 -6.01 -19.30 -4.47
CA THR A 39 -7.02 -20.24 -4.96
C THR A 39 -6.51 -21.64 -4.68
N GLY A 40 -7.38 -22.48 -4.14
CA GLY A 40 -7.07 -23.78 -3.55
C GLY A 40 -6.09 -24.60 -4.39
N GLU A 41 -5.20 -25.29 -3.67
CA GLU A 41 -4.15 -26.18 -4.17
C GLU A 41 -3.12 -25.49 -5.08
N GLN A 42 -2.03 -25.05 -4.45
CA GLN A 42 -0.73 -24.75 -5.08
C GLN A 42 -0.61 -23.55 -6.04
N ALA A 43 -1.65 -22.74 -6.26
CA ALA A 43 -1.45 -21.45 -6.92
C ALA A 43 -0.76 -20.46 -5.96
N LEU A 44 0.57 -20.39 -6.04
CA LEU A 44 1.36 -19.36 -5.37
C LEU A 44 0.88 -17.97 -5.82
N PRO A 45 0.83 -16.98 -4.93
CA PRO A 45 0.52 -15.62 -5.34
C PRO A 45 1.62 -15.19 -6.31
N THR A 46 1.26 -14.94 -7.59
CA THR A 46 2.24 -14.52 -8.59
C THR A 46 2.89 -13.24 -8.10
N ASN A 47 4.23 -13.20 -8.10
CA ASN A 47 5.01 -12.03 -7.68
C ASN A 47 4.49 -10.73 -8.33
N ASP A 48 4.00 -10.82 -9.57
CA ASP A 48 3.47 -9.68 -10.32
C ASP A 48 2.11 -9.17 -9.82
N GLU A 49 1.22 -10.04 -9.33
CA GLU A 49 -0.05 -9.61 -8.74
C GLU A 49 0.18 -8.87 -7.43
N VAL A 50 1.12 -9.36 -6.62
CA VAL A 50 1.51 -8.69 -5.37
C VAL A 50 2.17 -7.35 -5.65
N ARG A 51 3.06 -7.26 -6.65
CA ARG A 51 3.65 -5.99 -7.11
C ARG A 51 2.59 -5.00 -7.57
N ARG A 52 1.61 -5.44 -8.38
CA ARG A 52 0.49 -4.60 -8.84
C ARG A 52 -0.36 -4.11 -7.66
N ALA A 53 -0.65 -4.98 -6.68
CA ALA A 53 -1.39 -4.61 -5.48
C ALA A 53 -0.65 -3.57 -4.63
N ILE A 54 0.67 -3.68 -4.50
CA ILE A 54 1.52 -2.73 -3.76
C ILE A 54 1.54 -1.37 -4.46
N SER A 55 1.80 -1.35 -5.77
CA SER A 55 1.79 -0.10 -6.55
C SER A 55 0.43 0.62 -6.44
N ALA A 56 -0.68 -0.14 -6.47
CA ALA A 56 -2.01 0.43 -6.31
C ALA A 56 -2.26 0.98 -4.89
N LEU A 57 -1.74 0.32 -3.84
CA LEU A 57 -1.83 0.80 -2.47
C LEU A 57 -1.08 2.12 -2.27
N ASP A 58 0.09 2.26 -2.90
CA ASP A 58 0.89 3.49 -2.85
C ASP A 58 0.23 4.64 -3.54
N LYS A 59 -0.21 4.43 -4.78
CA LYS A 59 -0.95 5.45 -5.55
C LYS A 59 -2.21 5.92 -4.83
N ALA A 60 -2.88 5.02 -4.10
CA ALA A 60 -4.06 5.37 -3.30
C ALA A 60 -3.71 6.14 -2.01
N ALA A 61 -2.51 5.92 -1.46
CA ALA A 61 -2.00 6.69 -0.31
C ALA A 61 -1.56 8.10 -0.73
N GLU A 62 -0.80 8.21 -1.83
CA GLU A 62 -0.37 9.48 -2.43
C GLU A 62 -1.57 10.38 -2.77
N LYS A 63 -2.64 9.79 -3.33
CA LYS A 63 -3.89 10.52 -3.65
C LYS A 63 -4.75 10.83 -2.42
N GLY A 64 -4.33 10.47 -1.21
CA GLY A 64 -5.06 10.72 0.04
C GLY A 64 -6.37 9.92 0.17
N VAL A 65 -6.57 8.88 -0.64
CA VAL A 65 -7.78 8.04 -0.58
C VAL A 65 -7.69 7.01 0.55
N LEU A 66 -6.48 6.56 0.84
CA LEU A 66 -6.11 5.73 1.99
C LEU A 66 -5.06 6.46 2.83
N HIS A 67 -5.13 6.31 4.15
CA HIS A 67 -4.06 6.80 5.02
C HIS A 67 -2.77 6.00 4.81
N ALA A 68 -1.60 6.65 4.89
CA ALA A 68 -0.29 6.02 4.71
C ALA A 68 -0.14 4.75 5.58
N ASN A 69 -0.42 4.85 6.88
CA ASN A 69 -0.41 3.69 7.79
C ASN A 69 -1.35 2.55 7.36
N ASN A 70 -2.50 2.85 6.75
CA ASN A 70 -3.40 1.81 6.25
C ASN A 70 -2.78 1.09 5.05
N ALA A 71 -2.19 1.84 4.12
CA ALA A 71 -1.44 1.27 3.00
C ALA A 71 -0.25 0.42 3.49
N SER A 72 0.59 0.94 4.39
CA SER A 72 1.72 0.22 4.99
C SER A 72 1.31 -1.07 5.68
N ARG A 73 0.22 -1.05 6.47
CA ARG A 73 -0.32 -2.27 7.10
C ARG A 73 -0.76 -3.31 6.07
N ARG A 74 -1.42 -2.88 4.98
CA ARG A 74 -1.88 -3.79 3.92
C ARG A 74 -0.70 -4.39 3.14
N LYS A 75 0.32 -3.59 2.83
CA LYS A 75 1.57 -4.06 2.22
C LYS A 75 2.28 -5.10 3.08
N SER A 76 2.49 -4.81 4.36
CA SER A 76 3.13 -5.72 5.30
C SER A 76 2.41 -7.07 5.36
N ARG A 77 1.07 -7.08 5.37
CA ARG A 77 0.28 -8.31 5.36
C ARG A 77 0.43 -9.11 4.05
N LEU A 78 0.46 -8.44 2.90
CA LEU A 78 0.69 -9.10 1.61
C LEU A 78 2.08 -9.74 1.55
N MET A 79 3.10 -9.02 2.00
CA MET A 79 4.48 -9.49 2.05
C MET A 79 4.65 -10.69 2.98
N ARG A 80 4.03 -10.64 4.17
CA ARG A 80 4.03 -11.77 5.12
C ARG A 80 3.35 -13.02 4.53
N LEU A 81 2.28 -12.83 3.77
CA LEU A 81 1.60 -13.94 3.09
C LEU A 81 2.52 -14.58 2.05
N LEU A 82 3.14 -13.76 1.20
CA LEU A 82 4.08 -14.21 0.17
C LEU A 82 5.29 -14.94 0.78
N ALA A 83 5.86 -14.42 1.87
CA ALA A 83 6.97 -15.06 2.58
C ALA A 83 6.60 -16.39 3.24
N LYS A 84 5.33 -16.58 3.64
CA LYS A 84 4.83 -17.85 4.19
C LYS A 84 4.63 -18.91 3.12
N THR A 85 4.21 -18.50 1.92
CA THR A 85 3.90 -19.42 0.80
C THR A 85 5.10 -19.73 -0.08
N ALA A 86 6.09 -18.82 -0.15
CA ALA A 86 7.30 -19.06 -0.89
C ALA A 86 8.14 -20.15 -0.17
N PRO A 87 8.69 -21.15 -0.90
CA PRO A 87 9.71 -22.01 -0.33
C PRO A 87 10.89 -21.14 0.12
N LYS A 88 11.37 -21.39 1.34
CA LYS A 88 12.49 -20.68 1.96
C LYS A 88 13.66 -20.69 0.96
N PRO A 89 14.13 -19.55 0.42
CA PRO A 89 15.27 -19.57 -0.45
C PRO A 89 16.46 -20.03 0.40
N GLU A 90 16.98 -21.21 0.10
CA GLU A 90 18.24 -21.67 0.65
C GLU A 90 19.29 -20.60 0.40
N ALA A 91 20.06 -20.33 1.45
CA ALA A 91 21.17 -19.40 1.44
C ALA A 91 22.15 -19.74 0.31
N LYS A 92 22.13 -18.97 -0.77
CA LYS A 92 23.26 -18.89 -1.71
C LYS A 92 23.74 -17.45 -1.83
N ALA A 93 24.88 -17.25 -1.17
CA ALA A 93 25.96 -16.30 -1.43
C ALA A 93 25.64 -14.79 -1.54
N ALA A 94 26.17 -14.03 -0.58
CA ALA A 94 26.30 -12.58 -0.62
C ALA A 94 27.16 -12.11 -1.81
N PRO A 95 27.17 -10.79 -2.10
CA PRO A 95 28.37 -10.08 -1.68
C PRO A 95 28.04 -8.86 -0.82
N LYS A 96 28.76 -8.77 0.30
CA LYS A 96 28.91 -7.54 1.07
C LYS A 96 29.48 -6.46 0.13
N LYS A 97 28.72 -5.38 -0.10
CA LYS A 97 29.31 -4.09 -0.49
C LYS A 97 29.00 -3.07 0.61
N GLU A 98 30.02 -2.88 1.42
CA GLU A 98 30.47 -1.63 2.05
C GLU A 98 29.40 -0.64 2.50
N ALA A 99 29.29 -0.52 3.83
CA ALA A 99 28.71 0.64 4.48
C ALA A 99 29.48 1.91 4.08
N PRO A 100 28.81 3.02 3.69
CA PRO A 100 29.45 4.31 3.83
C PRO A 100 29.52 4.65 5.33
N LYS A 101 30.77 4.76 5.80
CA LYS A 101 31.14 5.39 7.07
C LYS A 101 30.43 6.74 7.22
N GLY A 102 30.06 7.06 8.47
CA GLY A 102 28.99 7.98 8.78
C GLY A 102 29.25 9.47 8.55
N ARG A 103 28.16 10.22 8.74
CA ARG A 103 28.12 11.56 9.36
C ARG A 103 26.83 11.53 10.17
N GLY A 104 26.87 11.27 11.46
CA GLY A 104 27.30 12.23 12.47
C GLY A 104 26.04 12.79 13.11
N ARG A 105 25.65 12.23 14.26
CA ARG A 105 24.68 12.85 15.16
C ARG A 105 25.26 14.19 15.60
N GLY A 106 24.76 15.28 15.05
CA GLY A 106 24.91 16.60 15.62
C GLY A 106 23.64 16.96 16.36
N LYS A 107 23.53 16.53 17.62
CA LYS A 107 22.93 17.44 18.61
C LYS A 107 23.91 18.60 18.76
N ASP A 108 23.38 19.74 19.18
CA ASP A 108 24.11 20.92 19.64
C ASP A 108 24.56 21.90 18.55
N LYS A 109 23.83 23.02 18.43
CA LYS A 109 24.36 24.37 18.69
C LYS A 109 23.27 25.45 18.67
N ALA A 110 23.29 26.24 19.75
CA ALA A 110 22.72 27.57 20.00
C ALA A 110 21.19 27.72 20.02
#